data_AF-A0A7W1ZZW4-F1
#
_entry.id   AF-A0A7W1ZZW4-F1
#
_cell.length_a   1.000
_cell.length_b   1.000
_cell.length_c   1.000
_cell.angle_alpha   90.00
_cell.angle_beta   90.00
_cell.angle_gamma   90.00
#
_symmetry.space_group_name_H-M   'P 1'
#
loop_
_entity.id
_entity.type
_entity.pdbx_description
1 polymer ?
#
loop_
_entity_poly.entity_id
_entity_poly.type
_entity_poly.pdbx_seq_one_letter_code
_entity_poly.pdbx_strand_id
1 'polypeptide(L)'
;MTKENLYQNFDFSILNSAGFKEDSVREELIFPLLKSLGYKVNGENKIHRSKTVTHPFVKVGTRKRELKNYPDYLLEVAGKYAWVLDAKAPNEEIKTGGNVEQTYFYAIHPEIRVKLYALCNGKEFIVFDLDKDEAVLYFHLSEIDKYWTQLEALLAPSAFSESQKTVGQVSLQNKTEFDYMVRKPLAKIKSIQKQSAKRHFGVWVYNVFAKLL
;
A
#
# COMPACT_ATOMS: atom_id res chain seq x y z
N MET A 1 -13.65 26.24 -5.79
CA MET A 1 -12.55 26.26 -4.81
C MET A 1 -11.28 26.41 -5.60
N THR A 2 -10.70 27.59 -5.56
CA THR A 2 -9.36 27.82 -6.11
C THR A 2 -8.36 26.95 -5.35
N LYS A 3 -7.40 26.41 -6.09
CA LYS A 3 -6.44 25.37 -5.73
C LYS A 3 -5.41 25.80 -4.67
N GLU A 4 -5.45 27.06 -4.28
CA GLU A 4 -4.51 27.70 -3.36
C GLU A 4 -5.11 27.65 -1.97
N ASN A 5 -4.35 27.13 -1.00
CA ASN A 5 -4.59 27.20 0.44
C ASN A 5 -5.58 26.19 1.06
N LEU A 6 -5.34 24.89 0.87
CA LEU A 6 -6.13 23.81 1.49
C LEU A 6 -6.22 23.94 3.03
N TYR A 7 -5.15 24.41 3.67
CA TYR A 7 -5.03 24.47 5.14
C TYR A 7 -4.66 25.86 5.67
N GLN A 8 -4.86 26.93 4.90
CA GLN A 8 -4.45 28.29 5.33
C GLN A 8 -5.13 28.76 6.62
N ASN A 9 -6.32 28.24 6.92
CA ASN A 9 -7.07 28.57 8.15
C ASN A 9 -6.97 27.47 9.21
N PHE A 10 -6.15 26.44 8.99
CA PHE A 10 -5.96 25.37 9.95
C PHE A 10 -4.77 25.68 10.86
N ASP A 11 -5.00 25.70 12.18
CA ASP A 11 -3.92 25.87 13.14
C ASP A 11 -3.26 24.51 13.45
N PHE A 12 -2.07 24.28 12.89
CA PHE A 12 -1.30 23.05 13.12
C PHE A 12 -0.85 22.87 14.58
N SER A 13 -0.94 23.90 15.42
CA SER A 13 -0.59 23.79 16.85
C SER A 13 -1.52 22.80 17.58
N ILE A 14 -2.77 22.64 17.12
CA ILE A 14 -3.78 21.77 17.73
C ILE A 14 -3.38 20.29 17.67
N LEU A 15 -2.49 19.90 16.76
CA LEU A 15 -1.96 18.54 16.64
C LEU A 15 -1.16 18.09 17.85
N ASN A 16 -0.73 19.04 18.70
CA ASN A 16 -0.05 18.74 19.95
C ASN A 16 -1.02 18.64 21.14
N SER A 17 -2.31 18.89 20.92
CA SER A 17 -3.34 18.73 21.96
C SER A 17 -3.67 17.24 22.17
N ALA A 18 -3.88 16.84 23.41
CA ALA A 18 -4.22 15.45 23.75
C ALA A 18 -5.58 14.99 23.18
N GLY A 19 -6.43 15.94 22.79
CA GLY A 19 -7.74 15.67 22.19
C GLY A 19 -7.68 15.36 20.69
N PHE A 20 -6.61 15.76 19.99
CA PHE A 20 -6.50 15.56 18.55
C PHE A 20 -5.94 14.17 18.25
N LYS A 21 -6.85 13.24 17.89
CA LYS A 21 -6.54 11.82 17.66
C LYS A 21 -6.72 11.46 16.18
N GLU A 22 -6.55 10.18 15.87
CA GLU A 22 -6.71 9.63 14.52
C GLU A 22 -8.05 10.04 13.86
N ASP A 23 -9.16 10.02 14.61
CA ASP A 23 -10.47 10.46 14.10
C ASP A 23 -10.47 11.93 13.65
N SER A 24 -9.75 12.79 14.38
CA SER A 24 -9.59 14.22 14.02
C SER A 24 -8.71 14.38 12.78
N VAL A 25 -7.63 13.60 12.66
CA VAL A 25 -6.78 13.58 11.45
C VAL A 25 -7.61 13.17 10.23
N ARG A 26 -8.47 12.16 10.40
CA ARG A 26 -9.34 11.62 9.36
C ARG A 26 -10.27 12.71 8.80
N GLU A 27 -11.05 13.37 9.66
CA GLU A 27 -12.08 14.30 9.20
C GLU A 27 -11.56 15.73 8.92
N GLU A 28 -10.64 16.25 9.73
CA GLU A 28 -10.20 17.65 9.62
C GLU A 28 -9.09 17.85 8.57
N LEU A 29 -8.29 16.82 8.29
CA LEU A 29 -7.14 16.93 7.38
C LEU A 29 -7.29 16.06 6.14
N ILE A 30 -7.44 14.74 6.32
CA ILE A 30 -7.42 13.80 5.19
C ILE A 30 -8.67 13.97 4.32
N PHE A 31 -9.86 14.11 4.90
CA PHE A 31 -11.06 14.20 4.09
C PHE A 31 -11.12 15.46 3.20
N PRO A 32 -10.76 16.67 3.69
CA PRO A 32 -10.58 17.85 2.84
C PRO A 32 -9.51 17.64 1.74
N LEU A 33 -8.41 16.96 2.07
CA LEU A 33 -7.36 16.64 1.09
C LEU A 33 -7.90 15.81 -0.08
N LEU A 34 -8.60 14.72 0.23
CA LEU A 34 -9.17 13.82 -0.78
C LEU A 34 -10.21 14.53 -1.65
N LYS A 35 -11.03 15.40 -1.05
CA LYS A 35 -11.97 16.24 -1.81
C LYS A 35 -11.26 17.18 -2.78
N SER A 36 -10.17 17.80 -2.34
CA SER A 36 -9.39 18.73 -3.16
C SER A 36 -8.63 18.02 -4.28
N LEU A 37 -8.23 16.76 -4.08
CA LEU A 37 -7.70 15.89 -5.14
C LEU A 37 -8.76 15.47 -6.17
N GLY A 38 -10.05 15.72 -5.90
CA GLY A 38 -11.15 15.42 -6.82
C GLY A 38 -11.90 14.11 -6.52
N TYR A 39 -11.65 13.49 -5.38
CA TYR A 39 -12.43 12.33 -4.91
C TYR A 39 -13.72 12.77 -4.21
N LYS A 40 -14.76 11.94 -4.34
CA LYS A 40 -16.11 12.21 -3.82
C LYS A 40 -16.66 10.98 -3.12
N VAL A 41 -17.72 11.15 -2.34
CA VAL A 41 -18.41 10.02 -1.68
C VAL A 41 -19.19 9.18 -2.71
N ASN A 42 -19.54 9.77 -3.86
CA ASN A 42 -20.27 9.13 -4.95
C ASN A 42 -19.70 9.55 -6.33
N GLY A 43 -20.22 8.96 -7.41
CA GLY A 43 -19.76 9.23 -8.78
C GLY A 43 -18.63 8.31 -9.22
N GLU A 44 -17.81 8.70 -10.19
CA GLU A 44 -16.79 7.81 -10.77
C GLU A 44 -15.50 7.73 -9.93
N ASN A 45 -15.16 8.78 -9.20
CA ASN A 45 -13.97 8.88 -8.36
C ASN A 45 -14.39 8.81 -6.89
N LYS A 46 -14.50 7.59 -6.35
CA LYS A 46 -15.15 7.33 -5.06
C LYS A 46 -14.14 7.17 -3.93
N ILE A 47 -14.54 7.64 -2.76
CA ILE A 47 -13.89 7.37 -1.48
C ILE A 47 -14.67 6.25 -0.79
N HIS A 48 -14.05 5.08 -0.63
CA HIS A 48 -14.57 4.00 0.20
C HIS A 48 -13.96 4.12 1.59
N ARG A 49 -14.80 4.40 2.59
CA ARG A 49 -14.39 4.40 4.00
C ARG A 49 -14.66 3.02 4.60
N SER A 50 -13.71 2.49 5.38
CA SER A 50 -13.89 1.31 6.23
C SER A 50 -14.55 0.10 5.53
N LYS A 51 -14.18 -0.19 4.29
CA LYS A 51 -14.80 -1.27 3.50
C LYS A 51 -14.42 -2.64 4.07
N THR A 52 -15.43 -3.41 4.51
CA THR A 52 -15.24 -4.78 4.99
C THR A 52 -14.80 -5.71 3.86
N VAL A 53 -13.60 -6.26 3.98
CA VAL A 53 -12.96 -7.24 3.09
C VAL A 53 -13.11 -8.64 3.70
N THR A 54 -13.44 -9.63 2.88
CA THR A 54 -13.87 -10.96 3.38
C THR A 54 -12.74 -11.87 3.89
N HIS A 55 -11.47 -11.50 3.66
CA HIS A 55 -10.30 -12.33 3.98
C HIS A 55 -9.37 -11.67 5.01
N PRO A 56 -9.61 -11.86 6.32
CA PRO A 56 -8.85 -11.19 7.38
C PRO A 56 -7.44 -11.77 7.61
N PHE A 57 -6.93 -12.65 6.73
CA PHE A 57 -5.64 -13.31 6.92
C PHE A 57 -4.76 -13.21 5.69
N VAL A 58 -3.56 -12.67 5.87
CA VAL A 58 -2.46 -12.84 4.91
C VAL A 58 -1.49 -13.86 5.51
N LYS A 59 -1.21 -14.93 4.76
CA LYS A 59 -0.13 -15.87 5.10
C LYS A 59 1.16 -15.35 4.48
N VAL A 60 2.10 -14.92 5.31
CA VAL A 60 3.47 -14.62 4.88
C VAL A 60 4.37 -15.68 5.52
N GLY A 61 4.83 -16.63 4.70
CA GLY A 61 5.56 -17.80 5.20
C GLY A 61 4.70 -18.69 6.12
N THR A 62 5.23 -19.05 7.29
CA THR A 62 4.53 -19.89 8.29
C THR A 62 3.62 -19.09 9.22
N ARG A 63 3.74 -17.75 9.24
CA ARG A 63 2.98 -16.90 10.16
C ARG A 63 1.69 -16.43 9.49
N LYS A 64 0.56 -16.71 10.14
CA LYS A 64 -0.73 -16.07 9.83
C LYS A 64 -0.75 -14.72 10.55
N ARG A 65 -0.90 -13.63 9.81
CA ARG A 65 -1.23 -12.32 10.41
C ARG A 65 -2.71 -12.06 10.17
N GLU A 66 -3.43 -11.84 11.27
CA GLU A 66 -4.76 -11.24 11.22
C GLU A 66 -4.59 -9.79 10.80
N LEU A 67 -5.12 -9.43 9.64
CA LEU A 67 -5.36 -8.03 9.31
C LEU A 67 -6.58 -7.60 10.12
N LYS A 68 -6.35 -7.17 11.36
CA LYS A 68 -7.35 -6.40 12.07
C LYS A 68 -7.47 -5.06 11.36
N ASN A 69 -8.72 -4.74 11.01
CA ASN A 69 -9.14 -3.47 10.47
C ASN A 69 -8.76 -3.29 8.99
N TYR A 70 -9.60 -2.54 8.30
CA TYR A 70 -9.49 -2.19 6.89
C TYR A 70 -8.76 -0.86 6.79
N PRO A 71 -8.23 -0.47 5.61
CA PRO A 71 -7.69 0.86 5.47
C PRO A 71 -8.79 1.91 5.74
N ASP A 72 -8.38 3.03 6.33
CA ASP A 72 -9.29 4.16 6.55
C ASP A 72 -9.95 4.62 5.26
N TYR A 73 -9.15 4.71 4.20
CA TYR A 73 -9.60 5.12 2.88
C TYR A 73 -9.07 4.20 1.79
N LEU A 74 -9.99 3.74 0.96
CA LEU A 74 -9.70 3.06 -0.29
C LEU A 74 -10.28 3.90 -1.43
N LEU A 75 -9.42 4.34 -2.35
CA LEU A 75 -9.79 5.27 -3.39
C LEU A 75 -10.06 4.51 -4.69
N GLU A 76 -11.19 4.81 -5.33
CA GLU A 76 -11.61 4.23 -6.60
C GLU A 76 -11.64 5.31 -7.68
N VAL A 77 -11.18 4.95 -8.88
CA VAL A 77 -11.25 5.79 -10.09
C VAL A 77 -11.84 4.93 -11.20
N ALA A 78 -12.96 5.37 -11.78
CA ALA A 78 -13.63 4.70 -12.91
C ALA A 78 -13.86 3.19 -12.68
N GLY A 79 -14.36 2.81 -11.50
CA GLY A 79 -14.71 1.42 -11.17
C GLY A 79 -13.53 0.53 -10.74
N LYS A 80 -12.32 1.07 -10.58
CA LYS A 80 -11.13 0.33 -10.13
C LYS A 80 -10.49 1.00 -8.93
N TYR A 81 -9.97 0.21 -7.99
CA TYR A 81 -9.18 0.76 -6.90
C TYR A 81 -7.86 1.32 -7.43
N ALA A 82 -7.52 2.52 -6.96
CA ALA A 82 -6.38 3.30 -7.41
C ALA A 82 -5.25 3.26 -6.38
N TRP A 83 -5.56 3.57 -5.11
CA TRP A 83 -4.60 3.60 -4.01
C TRP A 83 -5.30 3.53 -2.65
N VAL A 84 -4.51 3.32 -1.60
CA VAL A 84 -4.96 3.17 -0.21
C VAL A 84 -4.34 4.24 0.68
N LEU A 85 -5.08 4.75 1.67
CA LEU A 85 -4.58 5.68 2.68
C LEU A 85 -5.01 5.26 4.08
N ASP A 86 -4.06 5.24 5.01
CA ASP A 86 -4.27 4.97 6.43
C ASP A 86 -3.97 6.22 7.26
N ALA A 87 -4.87 6.57 8.16
CA ALA A 87 -4.69 7.65 9.12
C ALA A 87 -4.01 7.11 10.38
N LYS A 88 -3.23 7.96 11.04
CA LYS A 88 -2.66 7.70 12.36
C LYS A 88 -2.83 8.92 13.25
N ALA A 89 -2.66 8.73 14.56
CA ALA A 89 -2.61 9.85 15.49
C ALA A 89 -1.33 10.68 15.31
N PRO A 90 -1.30 11.98 15.65
CA PRO A 90 -0.16 12.88 15.40
C PRO A 90 1.17 12.54 16.08
N ASN A 91 1.18 11.56 16.97
CA ASN A 91 2.34 11.05 17.69
C ASN A 91 2.84 9.69 17.16
N GLU A 92 2.16 9.11 16.17
CA GLU A 92 2.52 7.84 15.57
C GLU A 92 3.56 8.00 14.46
N GLU A 93 4.45 7.02 14.35
CA GLU A 93 5.44 6.93 13.28
C GLU A 93 4.79 6.36 12.00
N ILE A 94 5.06 7.01 10.87
CA ILE A 94 4.49 6.66 9.55
C ILE A 94 5.55 6.42 8.48
N LYS A 95 6.84 6.67 8.77
CA LYS A 95 7.95 6.46 7.84
C LYS A 95 8.46 5.02 7.87
N THR A 96 8.37 4.35 9.01
CA THR A 96 8.88 2.98 9.19
C THR A 96 8.02 2.18 10.18
N GLY A 97 8.25 0.87 10.25
CA GLY A 97 7.68 0.00 11.27
C GLY A 97 6.29 -0.56 10.96
N GLY A 98 5.57 -0.95 12.01
CA GLY A 98 4.34 -1.74 11.91
C GLY A 98 3.19 -1.04 11.16
N ASN A 99 3.09 0.28 11.27
CA ASN A 99 2.07 1.06 10.57
C ASN A 99 2.26 0.97 9.05
N VAL A 100 3.49 1.15 8.56
CA VAL A 100 3.83 1.03 7.13
C VAL A 100 3.58 -0.39 6.64
N GLU A 101 4.02 -1.40 7.39
CA GLU A 101 3.77 -2.81 7.06
C GLU A 101 2.27 -3.09 6.95
N GLN A 102 1.46 -2.58 7.87
CA GLN A 102 0.01 -2.78 7.88
C GLN A 102 -0.63 -2.19 6.62
N THR A 103 -0.31 -0.94 6.28
CA THR A 103 -0.85 -0.29 5.07
C THR A 103 -0.38 -0.99 3.79
N TYR A 104 0.87 -1.43 3.75
CA TYR A 104 1.42 -2.25 2.65
C TYR A 104 0.61 -3.54 2.45
N PHE A 105 0.25 -4.25 3.52
CA PHE A 105 -0.56 -5.46 3.40
C PHE A 105 -1.95 -5.21 2.82
N TYR A 106 -2.56 -4.05 3.09
CA TYR A 106 -3.81 -3.66 2.44
C TYR A 106 -3.61 -3.44 0.95
N ALA A 107 -2.53 -2.78 0.55
CA ALA A 107 -2.24 -2.50 -0.86
C ALA A 107 -2.13 -3.78 -1.70
N ILE A 108 -1.43 -4.80 -1.17
CA ILE A 108 -1.25 -6.09 -1.85
C ILE A 108 -2.41 -7.08 -1.65
N HIS A 109 -3.43 -6.72 -0.86
CA HIS A 109 -4.53 -7.63 -0.55
C HIS A 109 -5.25 -8.06 -1.85
N PRO A 110 -5.59 -9.35 -2.05
CA PRO A 110 -6.18 -9.84 -3.30
C PRO A 110 -7.44 -9.11 -3.78
N GLU A 111 -8.25 -8.60 -2.84
CA GLU A 111 -9.46 -7.82 -3.16
C GLU A 111 -9.17 -6.34 -3.50
N ILE A 112 -8.02 -5.79 -3.08
CA ILE A 112 -7.66 -4.38 -3.26
C ILE A 112 -6.67 -4.20 -4.42
N ARG A 113 -5.49 -4.85 -4.35
CA ARG A 113 -4.42 -4.85 -5.37
C ARG A 113 -4.15 -3.49 -6.02
N VAL A 114 -3.56 -2.58 -5.25
CA VAL A 114 -3.14 -1.25 -5.73
C VAL A 114 -1.63 -1.10 -5.64
N LYS A 115 -1.04 -0.26 -6.49
CA LYS A 115 0.41 0.01 -6.48
C LYS A 115 0.84 1.04 -5.45
N LEU A 116 0.00 2.05 -5.24
CA LEU A 116 0.31 3.16 -4.35
C LEU A 116 -0.44 2.99 -3.04
N TYR A 117 0.26 3.31 -1.96
CA TYR A 117 -0.33 3.40 -0.63
C TYR A 117 0.32 4.54 0.15
N ALA A 118 -0.43 5.13 1.06
CA ALA A 118 -0.01 6.32 1.78
C ALA A 118 -0.40 6.24 3.25
N LEU A 119 0.33 7.00 4.07
CA LEU A 119 0.03 7.19 5.48
C LEU A 119 0.02 8.68 5.81
N CYS A 120 -0.81 9.05 6.77
CA CYS A 120 -0.92 10.42 7.25
C CYS A 120 -1.18 10.43 8.75
N ASN A 121 -0.32 11.09 9.53
CA ASN A 121 -0.52 11.33 10.96
C ASN A 121 -1.03 12.74 11.27
N GLY A 122 -1.35 13.53 10.24
CA GLY A 122 -1.78 14.92 10.37
C GLY A 122 -0.62 15.93 10.43
N LYS A 123 0.60 15.50 10.77
CA LYS A 123 1.82 16.33 10.67
C LYS A 123 2.56 16.09 9.37
N GLU A 124 2.68 14.83 9.00
CA GLU A 124 3.43 14.32 7.85
C GLU A 124 2.48 13.54 6.96
N PHE A 125 2.76 13.58 5.66
CA PHE A 125 2.11 12.78 4.65
C PHE A 125 3.18 12.06 3.82
N ILE A 126 3.00 10.76 3.64
CA ILE A 126 3.97 9.92 2.93
C ILE A 126 3.27 8.98 1.96
N VAL A 127 3.84 8.83 0.77
CA VAL A 127 3.36 7.95 -0.30
C VAL A 127 4.45 6.96 -0.64
N PHE A 128 4.06 5.70 -0.76
CA PHE A 128 4.90 4.59 -1.18
C PHE A 128 4.36 3.98 -2.47
N ASP A 129 5.25 3.33 -3.20
CA ASP A 129 4.97 2.54 -4.39
C ASP A 129 5.49 1.13 -4.15
N LEU A 130 4.67 0.11 -4.39
CA LEU A 130 5.06 -1.29 -4.23
C LEU A 130 6.27 -1.69 -5.08
N ASP A 131 6.52 -0.99 -6.18
CA ASP A 131 7.63 -1.26 -7.09
C ASP A 131 8.94 -0.58 -6.64
N LYS A 132 8.94 0.18 -5.53
CA LYS A 132 10.10 0.95 -5.05
C LYS A 132 10.36 0.67 -3.56
N ASP A 133 11.64 0.67 -3.19
CA ASP A 133 12.06 0.45 -1.81
C ASP A 133 11.86 1.69 -0.92
N GLU A 134 11.89 2.88 -1.51
CA GLU A 134 11.77 4.16 -0.81
C GLU A 134 10.44 4.87 -1.12
N ALA A 135 10.03 5.76 -0.21
CA ALA A 135 8.85 6.60 -0.40
C ALA A 135 9.00 7.47 -1.66
N VAL A 136 7.93 7.54 -2.45
CA VAL A 136 7.89 8.34 -3.68
C VAL A 136 7.59 9.82 -3.44
N LEU A 137 6.94 10.12 -2.32
CA LEU A 137 6.64 11.47 -1.90
C LEU A 137 6.54 11.52 -0.38
N TYR A 138 7.14 12.54 0.22
CA TYR A 138 7.08 12.80 1.65
C TYR A 138 7.13 14.31 1.89
N PHE A 139 6.25 14.81 2.75
CA PHE A 139 6.25 16.22 3.16
C PHE A 139 5.50 16.44 4.48
N HIS A 140 5.75 17.58 5.12
CA HIS A 140 4.92 18.06 6.22
C HIS A 140 3.64 18.70 5.68
N LEU A 141 2.47 18.37 6.24
CA LEU A 141 1.18 18.88 5.79
C LEU A 141 1.07 20.41 5.80
N SER A 142 1.81 21.08 6.70
CA SER A 142 1.94 22.53 6.73
C SER A 142 2.61 23.12 5.47
N GLU A 143 3.32 22.29 4.71
CA GLU A 143 4.02 22.67 3.48
C GLU A 143 3.32 22.16 2.21
N ILE A 144 2.09 21.66 2.32
CA ILE A 144 1.40 20.97 1.23
C ILE A 144 1.36 21.79 -0.07
N ASP A 145 1.25 23.12 0.00
CA ASP A 145 1.17 23.98 -1.17
C ASP A 145 2.42 23.85 -2.06
N LYS A 146 3.60 23.59 -1.46
CA LYS A 146 4.86 23.36 -2.19
C LYS A 146 4.87 22.03 -2.94
N TYR A 147 4.18 21.03 -2.41
CA TYR A 147 4.18 19.65 -2.92
C TYR A 147 2.90 19.29 -3.67
N TRP A 148 1.93 20.21 -3.75
CA TRP A 148 0.61 19.96 -4.31
C TRP A 148 0.68 19.40 -5.73
N THR A 149 1.51 19.97 -6.60
CA THR A 149 1.68 19.50 -7.98
C THR A 149 2.18 18.06 -8.05
N GLN A 150 3.12 17.68 -7.18
CA GLN A 150 3.64 16.31 -7.13
C GLN A 150 2.59 15.35 -6.58
N LEU A 151 1.86 15.77 -5.54
CA LEU A 151 0.78 15.00 -4.95
C LEU A 151 -0.34 14.73 -5.96
N GLU A 152 -0.77 15.77 -6.69
CA GLU A 152 -1.80 15.67 -7.72
C GLU A 152 -1.36 14.77 -8.88
N ALA A 153 -0.10 14.90 -9.33
CA ALA A 153 0.45 14.05 -10.39
C ALA A 153 0.48 12.56 -10.02
N LEU A 154 0.62 12.23 -8.73
CA LEU A 154 0.66 10.86 -8.24
C LEU A 154 -0.73 10.30 -7.88
N LEU A 155 -1.55 11.10 -7.20
CA LEU A 155 -2.74 10.62 -6.49
C LEU A 155 -4.06 11.18 -7.01
N ALA A 156 -4.08 12.17 -7.92
CA ALA A 156 -5.33 12.64 -8.47
C ALA A 156 -5.95 11.59 -9.43
N PRO A 157 -7.28 11.56 -9.60
CA PRO A 157 -7.93 10.63 -10.51
C PRO A 157 -7.39 10.65 -11.95
N SER A 158 -6.94 11.82 -12.42
CA SER A 158 -6.32 11.99 -13.74
C SER A 158 -5.09 11.10 -13.93
N ALA A 159 -4.26 10.94 -12.90
CA ALA A 159 -3.05 10.11 -12.92
C ALA A 159 -3.37 8.63 -13.21
N PHE A 160 -4.54 8.16 -12.78
CA PHE A 160 -4.99 6.78 -13.00
C PHE A 160 -5.79 6.63 -14.29
N SER A 161 -6.35 7.71 -14.82
CA SER A 161 -7.14 7.70 -16.06
C SER A 161 -6.30 7.53 -17.32
N GLU A 162 -5.05 8.04 -17.35
CA GLU A 162 -4.18 7.97 -18.54
C GLU A 162 -3.66 6.56 -18.81
N SER A 163 -3.46 5.75 -17.76
CA SER A 163 -3.18 4.31 -17.90
C SER A 163 -4.31 3.54 -18.61
N GLN A 164 -5.49 4.15 -18.80
CA GLN A 164 -6.59 3.55 -19.55
C GLN A 164 -6.55 3.85 -21.06
N LYS A 165 -5.78 4.84 -21.54
CA LYS A 165 -5.58 5.03 -22.98
C LYS A 165 -4.66 3.96 -23.58
N THR A 166 -3.78 3.36 -22.77
CA THR A 166 -2.97 2.17 -23.13
C THR A 166 -3.68 0.84 -22.87
N VAL A 167 -4.96 0.84 -22.51
CA VAL A 167 -5.85 -0.33 -22.61
C VAL A 167 -6.95 -0.09 -23.66
N GLY A 168 -6.70 0.83 -24.59
CA GLY A 168 -7.35 0.81 -25.90
C GLY A 168 -6.82 -0.37 -26.71
N GLN A 169 -7.62 -1.43 -26.82
CA GLN A 169 -7.36 -2.59 -27.66
C GLN A 169 -6.04 -3.33 -27.39
N VAL A 170 -5.99 -4.13 -26.32
CA VAL A 170 -5.46 -5.48 -26.56
C VAL A 170 -6.51 -6.17 -27.42
N SER A 171 -6.43 -5.92 -28.73
CA SER A 171 -6.93 -6.89 -29.69
C SER A 171 -6.42 -8.25 -29.26
N LEU A 172 -7.26 -9.27 -29.34
CA LEU A 172 -6.82 -10.66 -29.36
C LEU A 172 -5.93 -10.84 -30.61
N GLN A 173 -4.76 -10.25 -30.63
CA GLN A 173 -3.75 -10.50 -31.65
C GLN A 173 -3.13 -11.83 -31.29
N ASN A 174 -3.77 -12.86 -31.86
CA ASN A 174 -3.19 -14.13 -32.26
C ASN A 174 -2.13 -14.64 -31.27
N LYS A 175 -2.61 -15.14 -30.13
CA LYS A 175 -1.95 -16.28 -29.52
C LYS A 175 -1.97 -17.35 -30.60
N THR A 176 -0.87 -17.53 -31.32
CA THR A 176 -0.69 -18.65 -32.26
C THR A 176 -1.25 -19.87 -31.55
N GLU A 177 -2.29 -20.45 -32.12
CA GLU A 177 -2.98 -21.60 -31.59
C GLU A 177 -1.92 -22.63 -31.19
N PHE A 178 -1.94 -23.05 -29.93
CA PHE A 178 -0.89 -23.90 -29.39
C PHE A 178 -1.05 -25.28 -30.02
N ASP A 179 -0.34 -25.50 -31.13
CA ASP A 179 -0.41 -26.75 -31.89
C ASP A 179 0.31 -27.87 -31.15
N TYR A 180 -0.48 -28.75 -30.52
CA TYR A 180 -0.02 -29.93 -29.80
C TYR A 180 0.67 -30.95 -30.71
N MET A 181 0.42 -30.93 -32.02
CA MET A 181 0.91 -31.94 -32.95
C MET A 181 2.33 -31.65 -33.47
N VAL A 182 2.82 -30.41 -33.32
CA VAL A 182 4.13 -29.98 -33.85
C VAL A 182 5.23 -29.95 -32.76
N ARG A 183 4.85 -29.99 -31.48
CA ARG A 183 5.80 -29.90 -30.35
C ARG A 183 6.50 -31.24 -30.11
N LYS A 184 7.82 -31.28 -30.26
CA LYS A 184 8.63 -32.41 -29.77
C LYS A 184 8.71 -32.36 -28.24
N PRO A 185 8.43 -33.47 -27.53
CA PRO A 185 8.62 -33.51 -26.07
C PRO A 185 10.07 -33.21 -25.71
N LEU A 186 10.28 -32.57 -24.56
CA LEU A 186 11.61 -32.36 -24.01
C LEU A 186 12.33 -33.71 -23.90
N ALA A 187 13.61 -33.71 -24.27
CA ALA A 187 14.41 -34.92 -24.23
C ALA A 187 14.38 -35.53 -22.82
N LYS A 188 14.21 -36.85 -22.76
CA LYS A 188 14.14 -37.60 -21.50
C LYS A 188 15.39 -37.28 -20.67
N ILE A 189 15.18 -36.76 -19.45
CA ILE A 189 16.27 -36.45 -18.51
C ILE A 189 16.95 -37.78 -18.18
N LYS A 190 18.14 -38.02 -18.75
CA LYS A 190 18.90 -39.28 -18.59
C LYS A 190 19.56 -39.40 -17.21
N SER A 191 19.80 -38.26 -16.54
CA SER A 191 20.52 -38.22 -15.26
C SER A 191 19.79 -37.31 -14.28
N ILE A 192 18.89 -37.89 -13.49
CA ILE A 192 18.35 -37.25 -12.30
C ILE A 192 19.41 -37.41 -11.21
N GLN A 193 20.21 -36.38 -10.95
CA GLN A 193 21.07 -36.37 -9.77
C GLN A 193 20.24 -35.89 -8.57
N LYS A 194 19.98 -36.82 -7.64
CA LYS A 194 19.34 -36.51 -6.37
C LYS A 194 20.28 -35.60 -5.58
N GLN A 195 19.94 -34.32 -5.43
CA GLN A 195 20.68 -33.44 -4.54
C GLN A 195 20.62 -34.04 -3.13
N SER A 196 21.79 -34.37 -2.58
CA SER A 196 21.90 -34.82 -1.19
C SER A 196 21.53 -33.65 -0.28
N ALA A 197 20.38 -33.74 0.38
CA ALA A 197 20.01 -32.80 1.43
C ALA A 197 21.06 -32.89 2.56
N LYS A 198 21.83 -31.81 2.78
CA LYS A 198 22.63 -31.66 4.01
C LYS A 198 21.66 -31.51 5.18
N ARG A 199 21.32 -32.63 5.82
CA ARG A 199 20.58 -32.64 7.08
C ARG A 199 21.55 -32.23 8.19
N HIS A 200 21.39 -31.03 8.74
CA HIS A 200 21.98 -30.68 10.03
C HIS A 200 21.31 -31.57 11.10
N PHE A 201 22.04 -32.56 11.60
CA PHE A 201 21.68 -33.34 12.79
C PHE A 201 22.59 -32.88 13.93
N GLY A 202 22.00 -32.49 15.07
CA GLY A 202 22.73 -32.31 16.31
C GLY A 202 22.26 -31.14 17.16
N VAL A 203 21.16 -31.35 17.89
CA VAL A 203 20.91 -30.67 19.17
C VAL A 203 21.90 -31.25 20.17
N TRP A 204 22.68 -30.41 20.85
CA TRP A 204 23.34 -30.77 22.12
C TRP A 204 22.89 -29.78 23.18
N VAL A 205 21.85 -30.18 23.91
CA VAL A 205 21.57 -29.69 25.26
C VAL A 205 22.46 -30.51 26.19
N TYR A 206 23.35 -29.90 26.98
CA TYR A 206 23.59 -30.23 28.40
C TYR A 206 24.42 -29.13 29.07
N ASN A 207 23.91 -28.68 30.23
CA ASN A 207 24.64 -28.04 31.32
C ASN A 207 25.85 -28.89 31.75
N VAL A 208 26.89 -28.23 32.32
CA VAL A 208 27.53 -28.51 33.63
C VAL A 208 28.92 -27.83 33.70
N PHE A 209 29.03 -26.89 34.63
CA PHE A 209 30.14 -26.58 35.56
C PHE A 209 31.62 -26.87 35.21
N ALA A 210 32.44 -25.86 35.56
CA ALA A 210 33.67 -25.93 36.38
C ALA A 210 35.03 -25.59 35.71
N LYS A 211 35.57 -24.44 36.19
CA LYS A 211 36.93 -24.17 36.71
C LYS A 211 38.17 -24.18 35.78
N LEU A 212 38.94 -23.11 36.01
CA LEU A 212 40.40 -22.95 35.91
C LEU A 212 41.02 -22.85 34.51
N LEU A 213 41.36 -21.62 34.11
CA LEU A 213 42.73 -21.08 34.22
C LEU A 213 42.66 -19.56 34.39
#